data_AF-A0A1X6P8K4-F1
#
_entry.id   AF-A0A1X6P8K4-F1
#
_cell.length_a   1.000
_cell.length_b   1.000
_cell.length_c   1.000
_cell.angle_alpha   90.00
_cell.angle_beta   90.00
_cell.angle_gamma   90.00
#
_symmetry.space_group_name_H-M   'P 1'
#
loop_
_entity.id
_entity.type
_entity.pdbx_description
1 polymer ?
#
loop_
_entity_poly.entity_id
_entity_poly.type
_entity_poly.pdbx_seq_one_letter_code
_entity_poly.pdbx_strand_id
1 'polypeptide(L)'
;MLQAEAYIKFTGGTGTMKKVRPKTVYQFGGGKHDTVGCLDIRGPITAELIIIMAVDVIKLNVPFLLGLDTLDRYKMYFNNVTDELVFVNEGVSLPTTHSDGHVYYSWEWNPDILYTFPEFMRIHRHFFHASPERLYAFMRRAKNEDAVPGTLQRLQDVAAACDVCQCLAKEPGRFRAALPEGDVIFNRVVLIDLMFLNGRAVQHIVYKDTLFSAATFLRDGQ
;
A
#
# COMPACT_ATOMS: atom_id res chain seq x y z
N MET A 1 -11.39 14.74 21.28
CA MET A 1 -12.47 14.01 20.60
C MET A 1 -11.98 13.36 19.31
N LEU A 2 -11.37 14.09 18.37
CA LEU A 2 -10.87 13.55 17.10
C LEU A 2 -9.99 12.28 17.24
N GLN A 3 -9.07 12.23 18.21
CA GLN A 3 -8.20 11.06 18.44
C GLN A 3 -8.97 9.82 18.92
N ALA A 4 -9.91 9.99 19.85
CA ALA A 4 -10.73 8.88 20.36
C ALA A 4 -11.66 8.31 19.27
N GLU A 5 -12.27 9.19 18.47
CA GLU A 5 -13.07 8.79 17.31
C GLU A 5 -12.23 8.06 16.25
N ALA A 6 -11.01 8.55 15.97
CA ALA A 6 -10.08 7.89 15.06
C ALA A 6 -9.70 6.49 15.55
N TYR A 7 -9.45 6.32 16.85
CA TYR A 7 -9.16 5.01 17.45
C TYR A 7 -10.35 4.04 17.35
N ILE A 8 -11.57 4.52 17.64
CA ILE A 8 -12.78 3.70 17.50
C ILE A 8 -12.96 3.24 16.06
N LYS A 9 -12.73 4.13 15.09
CA LYS A 9 -12.78 3.78 13.66
C LYS A 9 -11.69 2.78 13.28
N PHE A 10 -10.47 2.95 13.79
CA PHE A 10 -9.34 2.04 13.55
C PHE A 10 -9.62 0.62 14.05
N THR A 11 -10.27 0.50 15.21
CA THR A 11 -10.67 -0.79 15.81
C THR A 11 -11.96 -1.39 15.21
N GLY A 12 -12.38 -0.92 14.03
CA GLY A 12 -13.55 -1.43 13.31
C GLY A 12 -14.89 -1.02 13.93
N GLY A 13 -14.93 0.07 14.71
CA GLY A 13 -16.16 0.61 15.31
C GLY A 13 -16.65 -0.16 16.55
N THR A 14 -15.86 -1.11 17.06
CA THR A 14 -16.24 -1.95 18.21
C THR A 14 -16.03 -1.26 19.56
N GLY A 15 -15.20 -0.23 19.61
CA GLY A 15 -14.99 0.58 20.82
C GLY A 15 -16.18 1.50 21.09
N THR A 16 -16.83 1.36 22.25
CA THR A 16 -17.88 2.29 22.70
C THR A 16 -17.33 3.17 23.82
N MET A 17 -17.43 4.50 23.67
CA MET A 17 -17.11 5.40 24.79
C MET A 17 -18.13 5.20 25.92
N LYS A 18 -17.66 4.77 27.08
CA LYS A 18 -18.48 4.71 28.30
C LYS A 18 -18.65 6.14 28.80
N LYS A 19 -19.89 6.65 28.78
CA LYS A 19 -20.19 7.97 29.36
C LYS A 19 -19.93 7.91 30.85
N VAL A 20 -18.97 8.69 31.33
CA VAL A 20 -18.76 8.86 32.77
C VAL A 20 -19.83 9.81 33.30
N ARG A 21 -20.26 9.64 34.55
CA ARG A 21 -21.27 10.50 35.19
C ARG A 21 -20.83 11.97 35.07
N PRO A 22 -21.77 12.94 34.96
CA PRO A 22 -21.52 14.31 34.49
C PRO A 22 -20.62 15.21 35.37
N LYS A 23 -19.91 14.69 36.38
CA LYS A 23 -19.04 15.46 37.28
C LYS A 23 -17.69 14.78 37.60
N THR A 24 -17.17 13.92 36.73
CA THR A 24 -15.78 13.45 36.86
C THR A 24 -14.84 14.44 36.19
N VAL A 25 -14.34 15.36 37.00
CA VAL A 25 -13.27 16.27 36.63
C VAL A 25 -11.96 15.48 36.60
N TYR A 26 -11.24 15.52 35.49
CA TYR A 26 -9.91 14.95 35.35
C TYR A 26 -8.86 15.95 35.82
N GLN A 27 -7.98 15.55 36.73
CA GLN A 27 -6.94 16.42 37.26
C GLN A 27 -5.60 16.14 36.57
N PHE A 28 -5.05 17.13 35.89
CA PHE A 28 -3.75 17.03 35.20
C PHE A 28 -3.01 18.36 35.23
N GLY A 29 -1.69 18.35 35.46
CA GLY A 29 -0.87 19.55 35.47
C GLY A 29 -1.31 20.63 36.46
N GLY A 30 -1.94 20.25 37.58
CA GLY A 30 -2.53 21.18 38.56
C GLY A 30 -3.89 21.78 38.14
N GLY A 31 -4.34 21.52 36.91
CA GLY A 31 -5.63 21.94 36.37
C GLY A 31 -6.73 20.90 36.53
N LYS A 32 -7.97 21.37 36.39
CA LYS A 32 -9.20 20.56 36.39
C LYS A 32 -9.82 20.62 35.00
N HIS A 33 -10.05 19.46 34.39
CA HIS A 33 -10.51 19.34 33.01
C HIS A 33 -11.79 18.48 32.93
N ASP A 34 -12.68 18.85 32.01
CA ASP A 34 -13.89 18.08 31.78
C ASP A 34 -13.58 16.77 31.03
N THR A 35 -14.05 15.67 31.58
CA THR A 35 -13.98 14.34 30.94
C THR A 35 -15.16 14.15 30.01
N VAL A 36 -14.88 13.76 28.76
CA VAL A 36 -15.91 13.46 27.75
C VAL A 36 -16.46 12.04 27.91
N GLY A 37 -15.61 11.11 28.31
CA GLY A 37 -15.93 9.70 28.46
C GLY A 37 -14.69 8.90 28.86
N CYS A 38 -14.87 7.61 29.11
CA CYS A 38 -13.77 6.66 29.30
C CYS A 38 -13.80 5.65 28.15
N LEU A 39 -12.62 5.30 27.63
CA LEU A 39 -12.45 4.37 26.52
C LEU A 39 -11.43 3.30 26.90
N ASP A 40 -11.76 2.04 26.64
CA ASP A 40 -10.82 0.94 26.80
C ASP A 40 -9.91 0.90 25.55
N ILE A 41 -8.61 1.16 25.76
CA ILE A 41 -7.59 1.17 24.71
C ILE A 41 -6.77 -0.10 24.82
N ARG A 42 -6.71 -0.84 23.72
CA ARG A 42 -5.80 -1.97 23.52
C ARG A 42 -4.41 -1.44 23.15
N GLY A 43 -3.44 -1.67 24.02
CA GLY A 43 -2.06 -1.33 23.79
C GLY A 43 -1.18 -2.55 23.54
N PRO A 44 -0.68 -2.75 22.31
CA PRO A 44 0.35 -3.74 22.05
C PRO A 44 1.64 -3.32 22.75
N ILE A 45 2.03 -4.09 23.76
CA ILE A 45 3.29 -3.91 24.49
C ILE A 45 4.42 -4.68 23.81
N THR A 46 4.12 -5.88 23.32
CA THR A 46 4.98 -6.68 22.46
C THR A 46 4.14 -7.27 21.32
N ALA A 47 4.77 -8.01 20.41
CA ALA A 47 4.06 -8.75 19.36
C ALA A 47 3.02 -9.76 19.91
N GLU A 48 3.22 -10.22 21.15
CA GLU A 48 2.43 -11.29 21.77
C GLU A 48 1.59 -10.80 22.96
N LEU A 49 1.90 -9.60 23.49
CA LEU A 49 1.25 -9.05 24.67
C LEU A 49 0.46 -7.78 24.34
N ILE A 50 -0.85 -7.84 24.55
CA ILE A 50 -1.75 -6.69 24.45
C ILE A 50 -2.35 -6.42 25.84
N ILE A 51 -2.15 -5.20 26.34
CA ILE A 51 -2.82 -4.75 27.57
C ILE A 51 -4.07 -3.94 27.23
N ILE A 52 -5.03 -3.91 28.16
CA ILE A 52 -6.25 -3.11 28.05
C ILE A 52 -6.21 -2.05 29.14
N MET A 53 -6.14 -0.80 28.71
CA MET A 53 -6.07 0.38 29.57
C MET A 53 -7.39 1.14 29.51
N ALA A 54 -7.96 1.48 30.67
CA ALA A 54 -9.11 2.38 30.72
C ALA A 54 -8.58 3.83 30.71
N VAL A 55 -8.88 4.58 29.66
CA VAL A 55 -8.36 5.94 29.46
C VAL A 55 -9.50 6.96 29.46
N ASP A 56 -9.37 7.98 30.30
CA ASP A 56 -10.26 9.13 30.28
C ASP A 56 -9.98 10.03 29.07
N VAL A 57 -11.02 10.27 28.28
CA VAL A 57 -10.97 11.13 27.10
C VAL A 57 -11.26 12.56 27.54
N ILE A 58 -10.22 13.40 27.57
CA ILE A 58 -10.32 14.82 27.88
C ILE A 58 -10.15 15.69 26.64
N LYS A 59 -10.50 16.98 26.74
CA LYS A 59 -10.34 17.96 25.65
C LYS A 59 -8.93 18.58 25.61
N LEU A 60 -7.90 17.81 25.92
CA LEU A 60 -6.50 18.21 25.80
C LEU A 60 -5.76 17.24 24.88
N ASN A 61 -4.73 17.73 24.20
CA ASN A 61 -3.81 16.90 23.43
C ASN A 61 -2.63 16.53 24.33
N VAL A 62 -2.81 15.50 25.14
CA VAL A 62 -1.79 14.96 26.05
C VAL A 62 -1.54 13.48 25.74
N PRO A 63 -0.34 12.95 26.01
CA PRO A 63 -0.06 11.52 25.89
C PRO A 63 -1.01 10.66 26.74
N PHE A 64 -1.08 9.37 26.44
CA PHE A 64 -1.79 8.43 27.31
C PHE A 64 -1.12 8.36 28.67
N LEU A 65 -1.91 8.58 29.71
CA LEU A 65 -1.45 8.50 31.09
C LEU A 65 -1.71 7.09 31.59
N LEU A 66 -0.64 6.41 31.98
CA LEU A 66 -0.70 5.08 32.55
C LEU A 66 -1.04 5.21 34.04
N GLY A 67 -2.28 4.87 34.39
CA GLY A 67 -2.76 4.93 35.76
C GLY A 67 -2.12 3.87 36.66
N LEU A 68 -2.04 4.16 37.96
CA LEU A 68 -1.58 3.20 38.97
C LEU A 68 -2.44 1.93 38.97
N ASP A 69 -3.74 2.05 38.70
CA ASP A 69 -4.67 0.92 38.59
C ASP A 69 -4.27 -0.06 37.48
N THR A 70 -3.75 0.45 36.37
CA THR A 70 -3.25 -0.34 35.25
C THR A 70 -1.91 -0.98 35.61
N LEU A 71 -1.01 -0.21 36.25
CA LEU A 71 0.27 -0.74 36.73
C LEU A 71 0.06 -1.89 37.72
N ASP A 72 -0.84 -1.73 38.69
CA ASP A 72 -1.15 -2.74 39.70
C ASP A 72 -1.79 -3.99 39.11
N ARG A 73 -2.66 -3.81 38.10
CA ARG A 73 -3.35 -4.90 37.38
C ARG A 73 -2.36 -5.78 36.63
N TYR A 74 -1.42 -5.16 35.93
CA TYR A 74 -0.43 -5.86 35.09
C TYR A 74 0.89 -6.13 35.81
N LYS A 75 1.00 -5.82 37.11
CA LYS A 75 2.22 -5.96 37.93
C LYS A 75 3.41 -5.28 37.27
N MET A 76 3.18 -4.04 36.86
CA MET A 76 4.17 -3.20 36.24
C MET A 76 4.76 -2.22 37.26
N TYR A 77 6.04 -1.95 37.16
CA TYR A 77 6.66 -0.85 37.90
C TYR A 77 7.73 -0.17 37.05
N PHE A 78 7.95 1.10 37.34
CA PHE A 78 9.03 1.85 36.72
C PHE A 78 10.32 1.65 37.53
N ASN A 79 11.36 1.14 36.87
CA ASN A 79 12.70 1.04 37.42
C ASN A 79 13.51 2.28 37.04
N ASN A 80 13.67 3.19 38.00
CA ASN A 80 14.40 4.44 37.83
C ASN A 80 15.94 4.30 37.79
N VAL A 81 16.48 3.09 38.01
CA VAL A 81 17.92 2.84 37.89
C VAL A 81 18.29 2.46 36.46
N THR A 82 17.41 1.71 35.78
CA THR A 82 17.62 1.26 34.40
C THR A 82 16.82 2.04 33.37
N ASP A 83 15.97 2.97 33.81
CA ASP A 83 15.01 3.71 32.97
C ASP A 83 14.10 2.77 32.17
N GLU A 84 13.55 1.75 32.85
CA GLU A 84 12.71 0.73 32.23
C GLU A 84 11.36 0.57 32.91
N LEU A 85 10.33 0.28 32.12
CA LEU A 85 9.04 -0.17 32.61
C LEU A 85 9.00 -1.70 32.62
N VAL A 86 9.03 -2.27 33.81
CA VAL A 86 9.17 -3.72 34.02
C VAL A 86 7.80 -4.36 34.22
N PHE A 87 7.50 -5.41 33.46
CA PHE A 87 6.32 -6.27 33.58
C PHE A 87 6.70 -7.56 34.30
N VAL A 88 6.41 -7.64 35.61
CA VAL A 88 6.92 -8.73 36.46
C VAL A 88 6.41 -10.11 36.00
N ASN A 89 5.12 -10.21 35.68
CA ASN A 89 4.50 -11.50 35.34
C ASN A 89 4.90 -12.00 33.95
N GLU A 90 5.15 -11.08 33.03
CA GLU A 90 5.43 -11.39 31.62
C GLU A 90 6.93 -11.49 31.35
N GLY A 91 7.78 -11.10 32.31
CA GLY A 91 9.24 -11.11 32.15
C GLY A 91 9.75 -10.13 31.10
N VAL A 92 8.96 -9.10 30.77
CA VAL A 92 9.28 -8.09 29.75
C VAL A 92 9.76 -6.81 30.44
N SER A 93 10.82 -6.21 29.92
CA SER A 93 11.28 -4.87 30.30
C SER A 93 11.23 -3.97 29.07
N LEU A 94 10.63 -2.79 29.20
CA LEU A 94 10.52 -1.83 28.11
C LEU A 94 11.38 -0.61 28.39
N PRO A 95 12.19 -0.14 27.42
CA PRO A 95 12.97 1.08 27.59
C PRO A 95 12.03 2.29 27.69
N THR A 96 12.35 3.22 28.58
CA THR A 96 11.62 4.49 28.72
C THR A 96 12.56 5.67 28.55
N THR A 97 12.00 6.83 28.28
CA THR A 97 12.74 8.09 28.13
C THR A 97 12.28 9.09 29.17
N HIS A 98 13.24 9.77 29.80
CA HIS A 98 12.98 10.85 30.73
C HIS A 98 13.00 12.20 30.01
N SER A 99 11.88 12.92 30.06
CA SER A 99 11.82 14.32 29.59
C SER A 99 10.89 15.13 30.49
N ASP A 100 11.21 16.40 30.72
CA ASP A 100 10.32 17.35 31.41
C ASP A 100 9.77 16.88 32.78
N GLY A 101 10.55 16.08 33.51
CA GLY A 101 10.13 15.53 34.82
C GLY A 101 9.13 14.36 34.74
N HIS A 102 8.92 13.81 33.55
CA HIS A 102 8.03 12.67 33.30
C HIS A 102 8.77 11.50 32.63
N VAL A 103 8.25 10.30 32.87
CA VAL A 103 8.70 9.06 32.22
C VAL A 103 7.79 8.79 31.04
N TYR A 104 8.38 8.63 29.86
CA TYR A 104 7.66 8.32 28.63
C TYR A 104 8.03 6.93 28.16
N TYR A 105 7.01 6.12 27.91
CA TYR A 105 7.16 4.97 27.04
C TYR A 105 6.67 5.37 25.65
N SER A 106 7.60 5.56 24.72
CA SER A 106 7.23 5.67 23.32
C SER A 106 6.88 4.27 22.86
N TRP A 107 5.63 4.08 22.43
CA TRP A 107 5.33 2.92 21.62
C TRP A 107 6.20 3.13 20.39
N GLU A 108 7.19 2.27 20.20
CA GLU A 108 7.74 2.05 18.88
C GLU A 108 6.60 1.38 18.10
N TRP A 109 5.62 2.19 17.73
CA TRP A 109 4.79 1.89 16.60
C TRP A 109 5.75 2.02 15.45
N ASN A 110 6.49 0.93 15.21
CA ASN A 110 7.41 0.88 14.13
C ASN A 110 6.52 1.04 12.89
N PRO A 111 6.47 2.23 12.30
CA PRO A 111 5.71 2.48 11.11
C PRO A 111 6.60 2.07 9.94
N ASP A 112 7.52 1.12 10.15
CA ASP A 112 8.12 0.34 9.10
C ASP A 112 6.92 -0.07 8.26
N ILE A 113 6.82 0.63 7.13
CA ILE A 113 6.17 0.10 5.98
C ILE A 113 6.99 -1.17 5.80
N LEU A 114 6.48 -2.31 6.28
CA LEU A 114 7.20 -3.59 6.25
C LEU A 114 7.41 -4.05 4.81
N TYR A 115 7.00 -3.22 3.84
CA TYR A 115 7.10 -3.41 2.42
C TYR A 115 6.55 -4.79 2.06
N THR A 116 5.47 -5.15 2.77
CA THR A 116 4.69 -6.34 2.51
C THR A 116 3.96 -6.15 1.20
N PHE A 117 3.57 -7.25 0.57
CA PHE A 117 2.84 -7.19 -0.70
C PHE A 117 1.57 -6.31 -0.64
N PRO A 118 0.70 -6.40 0.41
CA PRO A 118 -0.45 -5.52 0.52
C PRO A 118 -0.09 -4.03 0.68
N GLU A 119 1.00 -3.72 1.38
CA GLU A 119 1.48 -2.35 1.55
C GLU A 119 2.04 -1.79 0.25
N PHE A 120 2.85 -2.58 -0.48
CA PHE A 120 3.32 -2.17 -1.81
C PHE A 120 2.16 -1.98 -2.78
N MET A 121 1.13 -2.82 -2.72
CA MET A 121 -0.09 -2.63 -3.52
C MET A 121 -0.78 -1.29 -3.19
N ARG A 122 -0.83 -0.93 -1.90
CA ARG A 122 -1.39 0.35 -1.46
C ARG A 122 -0.54 1.53 -1.94
N ILE A 123 0.78 1.45 -1.83
CA ILE A 123 1.73 2.46 -2.31
C ILE A 123 1.59 2.62 -3.83
N HIS A 124 1.61 1.52 -4.58
CA HIS A 124 1.46 1.53 -6.04
C HIS A 124 0.17 2.25 -6.47
N ARG A 125 -0.97 1.98 -5.81
CA ARG A 125 -2.23 2.68 -6.07
C ARG A 125 -2.18 4.16 -5.66
N HIS A 126 -1.57 4.48 -4.52
CA HIS A 126 -1.50 5.86 -4.01
C HIS A 126 -0.59 6.75 -4.87
N PHE A 127 0.45 6.16 -5.47
CA PHE A 127 1.34 6.80 -6.44
C PHE A 127 0.80 6.70 -7.88
N PHE A 128 -0.52 6.62 -8.06
CA PHE A 128 -1.19 6.63 -9.37
C PHE A 128 -0.67 5.56 -10.32
N HIS A 129 -0.50 4.33 -9.82
CA HIS A 129 0.01 3.20 -10.60
C HIS A 129 1.40 3.42 -11.18
N ALA A 130 2.27 4.12 -10.45
CA ALA A 130 3.67 4.31 -10.85
C ALA A 130 4.35 2.95 -11.14
N SER A 131 5.23 2.95 -12.14
CA SER A 131 5.96 1.74 -12.54
C SER A 131 6.87 1.24 -11.41
N PRO A 132 7.14 -0.08 -11.35
CA PRO A 132 8.05 -0.66 -10.36
C PRO A 132 9.40 0.06 -10.28
N GLU A 133 9.96 0.43 -11.44
CA GLU A 133 11.26 1.09 -11.54
C GLU A 133 11.21 2.51 -10.97
N ARG A 134 10.11 3.24 -11.18
CA ARG A 134 9.91 4.58 -10.63
C ARG A 134 9.78 4.55 -9.12
N LEU A 135 9.00 3.61 -8.58
CA LEU A 135 8.84 3.44 -7.13
C LEU A 135 10.17 3.01 -6.50
N TYR A 136 10.89 2.08 -7.11
CA TYR A 136 12.20 1.65 -6.64
C TYR A 136 13.23 2.81 -6.66
N ALA A 137 13.28 3.60 -7.73
CA ALA A 137 14.13 4.78 -7.82
C ALA A 137 13.77 5.83 -6.75
N PHE A 138 12.48 6.02 -6.47
CA PHE A 138 12.01 6.90 -5.40
C PHE A 138 12.49 6.41 -4.03
N MET A 139 12.34 5.12 -3.71
CA MET A 139 12.81 4.52 -2.45
C MET A 139 14.33 4.68 -2.29
N ARG A 140 15.11 4.43 -3.34
CA ARG A 140 16.57 4.64 -3.36
C ARG A 140 16.93 6.10 -3.08
N ARG A 141 16.21 7.06 -3.68
CA ARG A 141 16.43 8.49 -3.46
C ARG A 141 16.07 8.93 -2.05
N ALA A 142 15.05 8.31 -1.45
CA ALA A 142 14.68 8.52 -0.06
C ALA A 142 15.66 7.88 0.95
N LYS A 143 16.70 7.18 0.46
CA LYS A 143 17.68 6.44 1.29
C LYS A 143 17.01 5.41 2.21
N ASN A 144 15.93 4.80 1.74
CA ASN A 144 15.24 3.76 2.48
C ASN A 144 16.09 2.47 2.52
N GLU A 145 16.21 1.85 3.69
CA GLU A 145 17.05 0.66 3.91
C GLU A 145 16.54 -0.58 3.16
N ASP A 146 15.22 -0.67 2.96
CA ASP A 146 14.56 -1.75 2.22
C ASP A 146 14.63 -1.58 0.70
N ALA A 147 15.31 -0.55 0.17
CA ALA A 147 15.54 -0.36 -1.26
C ALA A 147 16.65 -1.29 -1.80
N VAL A 148 16.48 -2.60 -1.56
CA VAL A 148 17.34 -3.69 -2.03
C VAL A 148 16.88 -4.25 -3.37
N PRO A 149 17.73 -4.93 -4.16
CA PRO A 149 17.33 -5.48 -5.47
C PRO A 149 16.09 -6.39 -5.43
N GLY A 150 15.88 -7.15 -4.35
CA GLY A 150 14.69 -7.98 -4.16
C GLY A 150 13.38 -7.18 -4.06
N THR A 151 13.44 -5.91 -3.65
CA THR A 151 12.28 -5.02 -3.58
C THR A 151 11.75 -4.64 -4.95
N LEU A 152 12.64 -4.48 -5.94
CA LEU A 152 12.21 -4.24 -7.33
C LEU A 152 11.37 -5.41 -7.85
N GLN A 153 11.77 -6.65 -7.56
CA GLN A 153 11.01 -7.83 -7.94
C GLN A 153 9.61 -7.83 -7.30
N ARG A 154 9.50 -7.55 -5.99
CA ARG A 154 8.19 -7.46 -5.31
C ARG A 154 7.30 -6.38 -5.91
N LEU A 155 7.86 -5.23 -6.29
CA LEU A 155 7.11 -4.17 -6.96
C LEU A 155 6.64 -4.60 -8.36
N GLN A 156 7.42 -5.40 -9.08
CA GLN A 156 7.00 -6.01 -10.35
C GLN A 156 5.85 -6.99 -10.14
N ASP A 157 5.91 -7.82 -9.11
CA ASP A 157 4.83 -8.76 -8.75
C ASP A 157 3.53 -7.99 -8.41
N VAL A 158 3.64 -6.85 -7.73
CA VAL A 158 2.51 -5.95 -7.45
C VAL A 158 1.91 -5.36 -8.71
N ALA A 159 2.74 -4.88 -9.66
CA ALA A 159 2.26 -4.37 -10.93
C ALA A 159 1.62 -5.48 -11.80
N ALA A 160 2.14 -6.70 -11.72
CA ALA A 160 1.59 -7.87 -12.40
C ALA A 160 0.21 -8.28 -11.83
N ALA A 161 0.04 -8.17 -10.50
CA ALA A 161 -1.23 -8.47 -9.83
C ALA A 161 -2.24 -7.30 -9.81
N CYS A 162 -1.89 -6.14 -10.36
CA CYS A 162 -2.74 -4.96 -10.35
C CYS A 162 -3.70 -4.96 -11.56
N ASP A 163 -4.99 -5.20 -11.31
CA ASP A 163 -6.02 -5.25 -12.36
C ASP A 163 -6.01 -4.03 -13.28
N VAL A 164 -5.92 -2.82 -12.71
CA VAL A 164 -5.92 -1.57 -13.48
C VAL A 164 -4.73 -1.52 -14.43
N CYS A 165 -3.54 -1.90 -13.96
CA CYS A 165 -2.34 -1.93 -14.80
C CYS A 165 -2.44 -2.99 -15.89
N GLN A 166 -2.96 -4.18 -15.57
CA GLN A 166 -3.11 -5.25 -16.56
C GLN A 166 -4.14 -4.89 -17.63
N CYS A 167 -5.28 -4.28 -17.26
CA CYS A 167 -6.30 -3.87 -18.22
C CYS A 167 -5.87 -2.70 -19.11
N LEU A 168 -5.08 -1.76 -18.58
CA LEU A 168 -4.61 -0.59 -19.32
C LEU A 168 -3.23 -0.78 -19.96
N ALA A 169 -2.61 -1.95 -19.78
CA ALA A 169 -1.33 -2.28 -20.39
C ALA A 169 -1.47 -2.27 -21.92
N LYS A 170 -0.38 -1.88 -22.58
CA LYS A 170 -0.28 -1.98 -24.04
C LYS A 170 -0.48 -3.44 -24.44
N GLU A 171 -1.27 -3.68 -25.48
CA GLU A 171 -1.47 -5.03 -26.00
C GLU A 171 -0.10 -5.67 -26.32
N PRO A 172 0.15 -6.90 -25.85
CA PRO A 172 1.36 -7.62 -26.20
C PRO A 172 1.52 -7.64 -27.72
N GLY A 173 2.73 -7.33 -28.20
CA GLY A 173 3.01 -7.41 -29.63
C GLY A 173 2.75 -8.83 -30.11
N ARG A 174 1.68 -9.04 -30.88
CA ARG A 174 1.39 -10.35 -31.47
C ARG A 174 2.42 -10.63 -32.55
N PHE A 175 3.09 -11.78 -32.46
CA PHE A 175 3.82 -12.31 -33.61
C PHE A 175 2.81 -12.59 -34.73
N ARG A 176 2.87 -11.79 -35.80
CA ARG A 176 2.11 -12.07 -37.02
C ARG A 176 2.94 -13.01 -37.89
N ALA A 177 2.89 -14.29 -37.57
CA ALA A 177 3.37 -15.35 -38.45
C ALA A 177 2.16 -16.12 -38.96
N ALA A 178 2.04 -16.26 -40.29
CA ALA A 178 1.09 -17.17 -40.92
C ALA A 178 1.91 -18.28 -41.59
N LEU A 179 1.66 -19.53 -41.22
CA LEU A 179 2.11 -20.67 -42.01
C LEU A 179 1.18 -20.83 -43.22
N PRO A 180 1.71 -21.11 -44.43
CA PRO A 180 0.86 -21.49 -45.56
C PRO A 180 0.00 -22.71 -45.19
N GLU A 181 -1.28 -22.67 -45.53
CA GLU A 181 -2.16 -23.84 -45.35
C GLU A 181 -1.88 -24.87 -46.45
N GLY A 182 -1.09 -25.90 -46.12
CA GLY A 182 -0.84 -27.05 -46.99
C GLY A 182 0.18 -26.82 -48.10
N ASP A 183 0.09 -27.63 -49.15
CA ASP A 183 1.02 -27.59 -50.28
C ASP A 183 0.84 -26.35 -51.14
N VAL A 184 1.96 -25.78 -51.60
CA VAL A 184 2.00 -24.67 -52.55
C VAL A 184 1.59 -25.19 -53.93
N ILE A 185 0.35 -24.93 -54.34
CA ILE A 185 -0.20 -25.33 -55.65
C ILE A 185 -0.31 -24.08 -56.49
N PHE A 186 0.38 -23.97 -57.63
CA PHE A 186 0.30 -22.78 -58.50
C PHE A 186 -1.09 -22.61 -59.14
N ASN A 187 -1.51 -21.36 -59.41
CA ASN A 187 -2.78 -20.97 -60.03
C ASN A 187 -4.08 -21.38 -59.28
N ARG A 188 -4.04 -21.58 -57.96
CA ARG A 188 -5.24 -21.84 -57.15
C ARG A 188 -5.96 -20.58 -56.67
N VAL A 189 -5.22 -19.64 -56.06
CA VAL A 189 -5.79 -18.38 -55.52
C VAL A 189 -4.92 -17.20 -55.94
N VAL A 190 -5.54 -16.20 -56.56
CA VAL A 190 -4.92 -14.91 -56.86
C VAL A 190 -5.54 -13.83 -55.98
N LEU A 191 -4.69 -12.99 -55.41
CA LEU A 191 -5.06 -11.79 -54.68
C LEU A 191 -4.98 -10.62 -55.65
N ILE A 192 -6.08 -9.90 -55.82
CA ILE A 192 -6.15 -8.74 -56.72
C ILE A 192 -6.45 -7.52 -55.86
N ASP A 193 -5.62 -6.50 -55.98
CA ASP A 193 -5.82 -5.22 -55.31
C ASP A 193 -5.58 -4.06 -56.28
N LEU A 194 -6.17 -2.92 -55.95
CA LEU A 194 -6.05 -1.68 -56.71
C LEU A 194 -5.34 -0.64 -55.86
N MET A 195 -4.20 -0.16 -56.35
CA MET A 195 -3.43 0.89 -55.70
C MET A 195 -3.19 2.05 -56.64
N PHE A 196 -2.88 3.23 -56.10
CA PHE A 196 -2.59 4.42 -56.88
C PHE A 196 -1.12 4.78 -56.77
N LEU A 197 -0.43 4.89 -57.91
CA LEU A 197 0.94 5.38 -58.00
C LEU A 197 0.94 6.67 -58.81
N ASN A 198 1.39 7.77 -58.21
CA ASN A 198 1.41 9.11 -58.82
C ASN A 198 0.04 9.51 -59.42
N GLY A 199 -1.04 9.22 -58.70
CA GLY A 199 -2.41 9.53 -59.11
C GLY A 199 -2.99 8.62 -60.19
N ARG A 200 -2.24 7.63 -60.69
CA ARG A 200 -2.72 6.65 -61.69
C ARG A 200 -3.07 5.33 -61.03
N ALA A 201 -4.21 4.75 -61.42
CA ALA A 201 -4.64 3.45 -60.93
C ALA A 201 -3.76 2.32 -61.49
N VAL A 202 -3.32 1.43 -60.60
CA VAL A 202 -2.54 0.23 -60.89
C VAL A 202 -3.31 -0.97 -60.36
N GLN A 203 -3.61 -1.91 -61.24
CA GLN A 203 -4.10 -3.22 -60.84
C GLN A 203 -2.89 -4.09 -60.53
N HIS A 204 -2.81 -4.57 -59.29
CA HIS A 204 -1.75 -5.46 -58.81
C HIS A 204 -2.36 -6.83 -58.50
N ILE A 205 -1.78 -7.87 -59.10
CA ILE A 205 -2.19 -9.26 -58.92
C ILE A 205 -1.02 -9.99 -58.29
N VAL A 206 -1.29 -10.71 -57.21
CA VAL A 206 -0.31 -11.53 -56.49
C VAL A 206 -0.84 -12.95 -56.37
N TYR A 207 -0.02 -13.91 -56.73
CA TYR A 207 -0.31 -15.31 -56.48
C TYR A 207 -0.13 -15.63 -54.99
N LYS A 208 -1.18 -16.16 -54.33
CA LYS A 208 -1.22 -16.28 -52.86
C LYS A 208 -0.06 -17.11 -52.29
N ASP A 209 0.24 -18.26 -52.88
CA ASP A 209 1.14 -19.24 -52.25
C ASP A 209 2.62 -19.09 -52.68
N THR A 210 2.89 -18.49 -53.85
CA THR A 210 4.26 -18.27 -54.38
C THR A 210 4.70 -16.81 -54.32
N LEU A 211 3.80 -15.89 -53.98
CA LEU A 211 4.02 -14.43 -54.01
C LEU A 211 4.44 -13.89 -55.38
N PHE A 212 4.29 -14.67 -56.46
CA PHE A 212 4.53 -14.21 -57.82
C PHE A 212 3.55 -13.10 -58.17
N SER A 213 4.04 -11.94 -58.61
CA SER A 213 3.21 -10.77 -58.85
C SER A 213 3.33 -10.20 -60.25
N ALA A 214 2.24 -9.57 -60.69
CA ALA A 214 2.18 -8.80 -61.92
C ALA A 214 1.34 -7.54 -61.66
N ALA A 215 1.74 -6.42 -62.26
CA ALA A 215 1.02 -5.17 -62.13
C ALA A 215 0.87 -4.48 -63.49
N THR A 216 -0.26 -3.80 -63.69
CA THR A 216 -0.47 -2.98 -64.89
C THR A 216 -1.18 -1.68 -64.54
N PHE A 217 -0.80 -0.60 -65.21
CA PHE A 217 -1.54 0.65 -65.14
C PHE A 217 -2.88 0.47 -65.85
N LEU A 218 -3.96 0.81 -65.16
CA LEU A 218 -5.26 0.88 -65.81
C LEU A 218 -5.30 2.08 -66.75
N ARG A 219 -6.01 1.92 -67.86
CA ARG A 219 -6.34 3.05 -68.73
C ARG A 219 -7.45 3.83 -68.03
N ASP A 220 -7.32 5.15 -67.96
CA ASP A 220 -8.40 6.01 -67.49
C ASP A 220 -9.64 5.70 -68.35
N GLY A 221 -10.77 5.40 -67.70
CA GLY A 221 -11.96 4.87 -68.36
C GLY A 221 -12.44 5.76 -69.52
N GLN A 222 -12.74 5.12 -70.65
CA GLN A 222 -13.82 5.57 -71.54
C GLN A 222 -15.16 5.15 -70.96
#